data_AF-A0A1H0R2X4-F1
#
_entry.id   AF-A0A1H0R2X4-F1
#
_cell.length_a   1.000
_cell.length_b   1.000
_cell.length_c   1.000
_cell.angle_alpha   90.00
_cell.angle_beta   90.00
_cell.angle_gamma   90.00
#
_symmetry.space_group_name_H-M   'P 1'
#
loop_
_entity.id
_entity.type
_entity.pdbx_description
1 polymer ?
#
loop_
_entity_poly.entity_id
_entity_poly.type
_entity_poly.pdbx_seq_one_letter_code
_entity_poly.pdbx_strand_id
1 'polypeptide(L)'
;MSTISEPLTDARRLLEQVEHSLEGAGTEGLRAAVEGVHEVTRALAAVTAALMEQVPVGLDDQGIAKEVVADLRAMHGCLTTSTLLLAPALEDLRGLTSPEAATVPRQQNPLDRPMPIPA
;
A
#
# COMPACT_ATOMS: atom_id res chain seq x y z
N MET A 1 5.34 -22.57 18.41
CA MET A 1 4.89 -23.13 17.12
C MET A 1 4.03 -22.08 16.44
N SER A 2 4.51 -21.59 15.28
CA SER A 2 3.88 -20.75 14.24
C SER A 2 3.42 -19.32 14.58
N THR A 3 4.37 -18.39 14.77
CA THR A 3 4.12 -16.93 14.67
C THR A 3 3.98 -16.44 13.22
N ILE A 4 4.39 -17.23 12.23
CA ILE A 4 4.39 -16.85 10.81
C ILE A 4 3.03 -17.15 10.12
N SER A 5 2.24 -18.10 10.64
CA SER A 5 1.00 -18.53 9.98
C SER A 5 -0.09 -17.48 10.00
N GLU A 6 -0.21 -16.72 11.09
CA GLU A 6 -1.22 -15.68 11.24
C GLU A 6 -1.00 -14.51 10.25
N PRO A 7 0.20 -13.92 10.14
CA PRO A 7 0.50 -12.94 9.08
C PRO A 7 0.24 -13.44 7.66
N LEU A 8 0.49 -14.73 7.39
CA LEU A 8 0.27 -15.33 6.07
C LEU A 8 -1.23 -15.54 5.76
N THR A 9 -2.01 -15.96 6.76
CA THR A 9 -3.46 -16.06 6.64
C THR A 9 -4.09 -14.69 6.44
N ASP A 10 -3.61 -13.67 7.15
CA ASP A 10 -4.04 -12.28 6.95
C ASP A 10 -3.69 -11.79 5.54
N ALA A 11 -2.45 -11.99 5.07
CA ALA A 11 -2.04 -11.60 3.73
C ALA A 11 -2.88 -12.27 2.63
N ARG A 12 -3.24 -13.54 2.77
CA ARG A 12 -4.12 -14.24 1.82
C ARG A 12 -5.52 -13.65 1.79
N ARG A 13 -6.11 -13.38 2.96
CA ARG A 13 -7.42 -12.75 3.06
C ARG A 13 -7.44 -11.37 2.41
N LEU A 14 -6.36 -10.60 2.59
CA LEU A 14 -6.21 -9.28 2.00
C LEU A 14 -6.09 -9.36 0.47
N LEU A 15 -5.38 -10.34 -0.08
CA LEU A 15 -5.31 -10.55 -1.54
C LEU A 15 -6.69 -10.86 -2.13
N GLU A 16 -7.47 -11.73 -1.49
CA GLU A 16 -8.83 -12.05 -1.92
C GLU A 16 -9.74 -10.80 -1.89
N GLN A 17 -9.55 -9.91 -0.91
CA GLN A 17 -10.26 -8.63 -0.82
C GLN A 17 -9.82 -7.62 -1.88
N VAL A 18 -8.54 -7.56 -2.24
CA VAL A 18 -8.02 -6.71 -3.32
C VAL A 18 -8.63 -7.13 -4.66
N GLU A 19 -8.68 -8.43 -4.96
CA GLU A 19 -9.29 -8.95 -6.18
C GLU A 19 -10.76 -8.53 -6.29
N HIS A 20 -11.56 -8.73 -5.23
CA HIS A 20 -12.96 -8.29 -5.19
C HIS A 20 -13.12 -6.77 -5.32
N SER A 21 -12.18 -5.98 -4.78
CA SER A 21 -12.24 -4.52 -4.84
C SER A 21 -11.98 -3.98 -6.24
N LEU A 22 -11.16 -4.67 -7.04
CA LEU A 22 -10.90 -4.35 -8.45
C LEU A 22 -12.10 -4.66 -9.37
N GLU A 23 -13.00 -5.56 -8.96
CA GLU A 23 -14.27 -5.80 -9.65
C GLU A 23 -15.27 -4.64 -9.46
N GLY A 24 -15.09 -3.83 -8.41
CA GLY A 24 -15.85 -2.61 -8.17
C GLY A 24 -15.35 -1.44 -9.03
N ALA A 25 -16.15 -1.00 -10.01
CA ALA A 25 -15.81 0.17 -10.82
C ALA A 25 -15.82 1.46 -9.97
N GLY A 26 -14.67 2.12 -9.81
CA GLY A 26 -14.59 3.47 -9.23
C GLY A 26 -13.30 3.77 -8.46
N THR A 27 -13.15 5.02 -8.05
CA THR A 27 -12.02 5.51 -7.23
C THR A 27 -11.97 4.86 -5.85
N GLU A 28 -13.11 4.44 -5.31
CA GLU A 28 -13.20 3.72 -4.02
C GLU A 28 -12.65 2.29 -4.12
N GLY A 29 -12.98 1.56 -5.19
CA GLY A 29 -12.44 0.21 -5.46
C GLY A 29 -10.94 0.25 -5.71
N LEU A 30 -10.46 1.26 -6.44
CA LEU A 30 -9.03 1.50 -6.61
C LEU A 30 -8.33 1.83 -5.28
N ARG A 31 -8.93 2.66 -4.41
CA ARG A 31 -8.38 2.94 -3.08
C ARG A 31 -8.26 1.67 -2.25
N ALA A 32 -9.34 0.90 -2.15
CA ALA A 32 -9.36 -0.36 -1.41
C ALA A 32 -8.32 -1.36 -1.94
N ALA A 33 -8.15 -1.44 -3.26
CA ALA A 33 -7.12 -2.28 -3.87
C ALA A 33 -5.69 -1.84 -3.50
N VAL A 34 -5.39 -0.54 -3.56
CA VAL A 34 -4.06 -0.01 -3.19
C VAL A 34 -3.81 -0.16 -1.69
N GLU A 35 -4.82 0.04 -0.83
CA GLU A 35 -4.74 -0.20 0.61
C GLU A 35 -4.42 -1.66 0.91
N GLY A 36 -5.13 -2.60 0.28
CA GLY A 36 -4.86 -4.03 0.45
C GLY A 36 -3.46 -4.43 -0.04
N VAL A 37 -2.98 -3.89 -1.16
CA VAL A 37 -1.59 -4.12 -1.63
C VAL A 37 -0.57 -3.61 -0.60
N HIS A 38 -0.81 -2.44 0.00
CA HIS A 38 0.06 -1.89 1.05
C HIS A 38 0.10 -2.81 2.28
N GLU A 39 -1.05 -3.30 2.74
CA GLU A 39 -1.15 -4.19 3.89
C GLU A 39 -0.48 -5.55 3.64
N VAL A 40 -0.70 -6.16 2.46
CA VAL A 40 -0.03 -7.40 2.06
C VAL A 40 1.48 -7.24 2.04
N THR A 41 1.98 -6.14 1.45
CA THR A 41 3.41 -5.85 1.38
C THR A 41 4.02 -5.73 2.78
N ARG A 42 3.29 -5.10 3.72
CA ARG A 42 3.72 -4.98 5.12
C ARG A 42 3.74 -6.33 5.85
N ALA A 43 2.73 -7.17 5.62
CA ALA A 43 2.67 -8.51 6.19
C ALA A 43 3.82 -9.39 5.68
N LEU A 44 4.10 -9.35 4.37
CA LEU A 44 5.24 -10.06 3.78
C LEU A 44 6.58 -9.57 4.35
N ALA A 45 6.73 -8.27 4.61
CA ALA A 45 7.94 -7.73 5.24
C ALA A 45 8.12 -8.31 6.65
N ALA A 46 7.06 -8.37 7.45
CA ALA A 46 7.10 -8.95 8.80
C ALA A 46 7.43 -10.46 8.77
N VAL A 47 6.84 -11.22 7.85
CA VAL A 47 7.18 -12.65 7.66
C VAL A 47 8.66 -12.82 7.28
N THR A 48 9.14 -11.99 6.35
CA THR A 48 10.56 -12.01 5.94
C THR A 48 11.49 -11.70 7.11
N ALA A 49 11.11 -10.75 7.98
CA ALA A 49 11.84 -10.46 9.21
C ALA A 49 11.89 -11.65 10.17
N ALA A 50 10.75 -12.32 10.41
CA ALA A 50 10.71 -13.52 11.23
C ALA A 50 11.56 -14.66 10.64
N LEU A 51 11.58 -14.82 9.31
CA LEU A 51 12.43 -15.82 8.66
C LEU A 51 13.93 -15.54 8.87
N MET A 52 14.36 -14.26 8.82
CA MET A 52 15.76 -13.90 9.10
C MET A 52 16.21 -14.33 10.51
N GLU A 53 15.30 -14.35 11.48
CA GLU A 53 15.59 -14.80 12.85
C GLU A 53 15.65 -16.33 12.98
N GLN A 54 14.87 -17.06 12.18
CA GLN A 54 14.76 -18.52 12.28
C GLN A 54 15.83 -19.25 11.46
N VAL A 55 16.26 -18.70 10.33
CA VAL A 55 17.22 -19.34 9.41
C VAL A 55 18.55 -19.74 10.09
N PRO A 56 19.19 -18.90 10.92
CA PRO A 56 20.44 -19.28 11.61
C PRO A 56 20.29 -20.44 12.59
N VAL A 57 19.06 -20.68 13.10
CA VAL A 57 18.76 -21.73 14.09
C VAL A 57 18.41 -23.05 13.40
N GLY A 58 17.83 -22.99 12.20
CA GLY A 58 17.32 -24.15 11.47
C GLY A 58 18.30 -24.80 10.48
N LEU A 59 19.46 -24.19 10.23
CA LEU A 59 20.43 -24.67 9.26
C LEU A 59 21.77 -25.04 9.91
N ASP A 60 22.26 -26.25 9.60
CA ASP A 60 23.55 -26.75 10.06
C ASP A 60 24.73 -26.05 9.36
N ASP A 61 24.55 -25.66 8.09
CA ASP A 61 25.56 -24.95 7.31
C ASP A 61 25.45 -23.42 7.51
N GLN A 62 26.44 -22.87 8.22
CA GLN A 62 26.50 -21.44 8.54
C GLN A 62 26.84 -20.55 7.34
N GLY A 63 27.46 -21.10 6.29
CA GLY A 63 27.71 -20.40 5.04
C GLY A 63 26.39 -20.16 4.29
N ILE A 64 25.62 -21.23 4.10
CA ILE A 64 24.29 -21.16 3.47
C ILE A 64 23.34 -20.28 4.29
N ALA A 65 23.33 -20.43 5.63
CA ALA A 65 22.49 -19.61 6.49
C ALA A 65 22.75 -18.11 6.32
N LYS A 66 24.02 -17.71 6.16
CA LYS A 66 24.41 -16.32 5.93
C LYS A 66 23.92 -15.79 4.58
N GLU A 67 24.03 -16.58 3.53
CA GLU A 67 23.54 -16.22 2.19
C GLU A 67 22.02 -16.05 2.19
N VAL A 68 21.28 -17.02 2.76
CA VAL A 68 19.82 -16.93 2.88
C VAL A 68 19.40 -15.71 3.68
N VAL A 69 20.06 -15.39 4.80
CA VAL A 69 19.77 -14.17 5.56
C VAL A 69 20.06 -12.91 4.76
N ALA A 70 21.10 -12.90 3.91
CA ALA A 70 21.39 -11.75 3.05
C ALA A 70 20.28 -11.54 2.01
N ASP A 71 19.80 -12.61 1.37
CA ASP A 71 18.70 -12.55 0.41
C ASP A 71 17.38 -12.11 1.06
N LEU A 72 17.05 -12.67 2.23
CA LEU A 72 15.89 -12.26 3.02
C LEU A 72 15.98 -10.79 3.44
N ARG A 73 17.18 -10.31 3.79
CA ARG A 73 17.39 -8.89 4.12
C ARG A 73 17.18 -7.99 2.90
N ALA A 74 17.66 -8.41 1.72
CA ALA A 74 17.41 -7.69 0.48
C ALA A 74 15.91 -7.63 0.17
N MET A 75 15.21 -8.76 0.26
CA MET A 75 13.76 -8.84 0.07
C MET A 75 12.98 -7.97 1.07
N HIS A 76 13.34 -8.01 2.35
CA HIS A 76 12.74 -7.14 3.37
C HIS A 76 12.92 -5.65 3.02
N GLY A 77 14.11 -5.26 2.55
CA GLY A 77 14.39 -3.90 2.08
C GLY A 77 13.52 -3.50 0.90
N CYS A 78 13.35 -4.37 -0.09
CA CYS A 78 12.46 -4.15 -1.23
C CYS A 78 11.01 -3.95 -0.79
N LEU A 79 10.48 -4.84 0.07
CA LEU A 79 9.11 -4.75 0.57
C LEU A 79 8.87 -3.46 1.36
N THR A 80 9.81 -3.12 2.25
CA THR A 80 9.75 -1.87 3.02
C THR A 80 9.75 -0.65 2.09
N THR A 81 10.61 -0.64 1.07
CA THR A 81 10.66 0.44 0.09
C THR A 81 9.35 0.54 -0.70
N SER A 82 8.79 -0.58 -1.13
CA SER A 82 7.49 -0.62 -1.82
C SER A 82 6.38 0.01 -0.96
N THR A 83 6.35 -0.25 0.36
CA THR A 83 5.35 0.40 1.22
C THR A 83 5.49 1.92 1.28
N LEU A 84 6.72 2.45 1.26
CA LEU A 84 7.00 3.89 1.23
C LEU A 84 6.59 4.52 -0.11
N LEU A 85 6.78 3.79 -1.22
CA LEU A 85 6.38 4.24 -2.56
C LEU A 85 4.87 4.23 -2.76
N LEU A 86 4.13 3.36 -2.07
CA LEU A 86 2.67 3.30 -2.12
C LEU A 86 2.00 4.40 -1.28
N ALA A 87 2.67 4.93 -0.25
CA ALA A 87 2.06 5.89 0.67
C ALA A 87 1.55 7.19 0.01
N PRO A 88 2.27 7.83 -0.94
CA PRO A 88 1.75 8.99 -1.66
C PRO A 88 0.50 8.68 -2.49
N ALA A 89 0.47 7.53 -3.18
CA ALA A 89 -0.68 7.12 -3.98
C ALA A 89 -1.93 6.88 -3.12
N LEU A 90 -1.75 6.34 -1.91
CA LEU A 90 -2.84 6.21 -0.93
C LEU A 90 -3.40 7.56 -0.48
N GLU A 91 -2.52 8.52 -0.23
CA GLU A 91 -2.92 9.87 0.17
C GLU A 91 -3.69 10.58 -0.95
N ASP A 92 -3.21 10.49 -2.20
CA ASP A 92 -3.89 11.04 -3.37
C ASP A 92 -5.30 10.43 -3.54
N LEU A 93 -5.44 9.12 -3.37
CA LEU A 93 -6.73 8.42 -3.48
C LEU A 93 -7.70 8.77 -2.35
N ARG A 94 -7.21 9.04 -1.13
CA ARG A 94 -8.03 9.58 -0.03
C ARG A 94 -8.56 10.98 -0.34
N GLY A 95 -7.75 11.82 -0.97
CA GLY A 95 -8.16 13.15 -1.42
C GLY A 95 -9.29 13.10 -2.45
N LEU A 96 -9.26 12.13 -3.37
CA LEU A 96 -10.26 11.95 -4.43
C LEU A 96 -11.59 11.33 -3.94
N THR A 97 -11.56 10.61 -2.83
CA THR A 97 -12.75 9.95 -2.24
C THR A 97 -13.38 10.78 -1.12
N SER A 98 -12.72 11.86 -0.69
CA SER A 98 -13.26 12.80 0.29
C SER A 98 -14.32 13.72 -0.34
N PRO A 99 -15.54 13.82 0.24
CA PRO A 99 -16.63 14.65 -0.30
C PRO A 99 -16.32 16.15 -0.37
N GLU A 100 -15.26 16.61 0.29
CA GLU A 100 -14.81 18.00 0.28
C GLU A 100 -14.19 18.43 -1.08
N ALA A 101 -13.62 17.50 -1.85
CA ALA A 101 -13.09 17.79 -3.19
C ALA A 101 -14.17 18.20 -4.22
N ALA A 102 -15.44 17.86 -3.95
CA ALA A 102 -16.57 18.21 -4.81
C ALA A 102 -17.08 19.64 -4.61
N THR A 103 -16.57 20.39 -3.63
CA THR A 103 -17.07 21.72 -3.25
C THR A 103 -16.06 22.85 -3.34
N VAL A 104 -14.95 22.69 -4.09
CA VAL A 104 -14.19 23.88 -4.50
C VAL A 104 -15.08 24.69 -5.45
N PRO A 105 -15.60 25.86 -5.06
CA PRO A 105 -16.33 26.71 -5.99
C PRO A 105 -15.31 27.09 -7.06
N ARG A 106 -15.65 26.89 -8.34
CA ARG A 106 -14.92 27.56 -9.42
C ARG A 106 -14.88 29.03 -9.04
N GLN A 107 -13.70 29.51 -8.66
CA GLN A 107 -13.48 30.91 -8.38
C GLN A 107 -13.81 31.63 -9.69
N GLN A 108 -14.96 32.31 -9.72
CA GLN A 108 -15.38 33.07 -10.89
C GLN A 108 -14.25 34.03 -11.22
N ASN A 109 -13.70 33.89 -12.43
CA ASN A 109 -12.65 34.77 -12.92
C ASN A 109 -13.20 36.21 -12.84
N PRO A 110 -12.50 37.16 -12.19
CA PRO A 110 -12.96 38.55 -12.07
C PRO A 110 -13.26 39.22 -13.41
N LEU A 111 -12.78 38.63 -14.51
CA LEU A 111 -12.97 39.07 -15.89
C LEU A 111 -14.33 38.68 -16.51
N ASP A 112 -15.11 37.78 -15.88
CA ASP A 112 -16.46 37.41 -16.36
C ASP A 112 -17.56 38.38 -15.89
N ARG A 113 -17.20 39.49 -15.23
CA ARG A 113 -18.19 40.52 -14.88
C ARG A 113 -18.59 41.31 -16.13
N PRO A 114 -19.87 41.31 -16.53
CA PRO A 114 -20.33 42.18 -17.60
C PRO A 114 -20.12 43.64 -17.19
N MET A 115 -19.45 44.41 -18.05
CA MET A 115 -19.30 45.85 -17.82
C MET A 115 -20.67 46.54 -17.82
N PRO A 116 -20.90 47.50 -16.91
CA PRO A 116 -22.13 48.28 -16.91
C PRO A 116 -22.20 49.09 -18.21
N ILE A 117 -23.32 48.95 -18.92
CA ILE A 117 -23.64 49.78 -20.09
C ILE A 117 -24.03 51.17 -19.56
N PRO A 118 -23.31 52.24 -19.92
CA PRO A 118 -23.66 53.59 -19.50
C PRO A 118 -24.98 54.03 -20.13
N ALA A 119 -25.80 54.71 -19.31
CA ALA A 119 -27.09 55.29 -19.68
C ALA A 119 -26.94 56.56 -20.54
#